data_AF-D3NY16-F1
#
_entry.id   AF-D3NY16-F1
#
_cell.length_a   1.000
_cell.length_b   1.000
_cell.length_c   1.000
_cell.angle_alpha   90.00
_cell.angle_beta   90.00
_cell.angle_gamma   90.00
#
_symmetry.space_group_name_H-M   'P 1'
#
loop_
_entity.id
_entity.type
_entity.pdbx_description
1 polymer ?
#
loop_
_entity_poly.entity_id
_entity_poly.type
_entity_poly.pdbx_seq_one_letter_code
_entity_poly.pdbx_strand_id
1 'polypeptide(L)'
;MGFHGKVPARGDFVGHGLPGAVLAPWDRWLSVALGEAGRRLGGEWQPLFAQAPVWRFALSAGLCGAAPLVGLWMPSADRVGRPYPFTIAAGLPAGFDIADAPAACAAWLARAEALAVDACRAGADVEGLPARLAILGRPDPERVGAAARALLGRLSGPPCADASLWWTRGAGRVAPSLLSCPGLPAGPRLTAFLDGAWDRWGWEDAADG
;
A
#
# COMPACT_ATOMS: atom_id res chain seq x y z
N MET A 1 -12.20 7.84 -3.70
CA MET A 1 -11.22 6.82 -4.14
C MET A 1 -10.47 7.40 -5.32
N GLY A 2 -9.29 6.89 -5.60
CA GLY A 2 -8.45 7.38 -6.68
C GLY A 2 -7.21 6.53 -6.87
N PHE A 3 -6.41 6.89 -7.84
CA PHE A 3 -5.07 6.34 -8.03
C PHE A 3 -4.04 7.44 -8.23
N HIS A 4 -2.78 7.11 -7.98
CA HIS A 4 -1.64 7.94 -8.30
C HIS A 4 -0.38 7.07 -8.46
N GLY A 5 0.51 7.44 -9.37
CA GLY A 5 1.82 6.79 -9.49
C GLY A 5 2.34 6.78 -10.91
N LYS A 6 3.24 5.83 -11.18
CA LYS A 6 3.78 5.62 -12.54
C LYS A 6 3.25 4.33 -13.15
N VAL A 7 3.14 4.34 -14.47
CA VAL A 7 2.75 3.18 -15.27
C VAL A 7 3.64 3.11 -16.53
N PRO A 8 4.00 1.91 -17.03
CA PRO A 8 4.95 1.79 -18.14
C PRO A 8 4.47 2.45 -19.44
N ALA A 9 3.17 2.62 -19.62
CA ALA A 9 2.58 3.26 -20.80
C ALA A 9 2.74 4.80 -20.84
N ARG A 10 3.21 5.44 -19.76
CA ARG A 10 3.35 6.91 -19.67
C ARG A 10 4.74 7.34 -19.26
N GLY A 11 5.18 8.49 -19.75
CA GLY A 11 6.47 9.09 -19.38
C GLY A 11 6.44 9.78 -18.01
N ASP A 12 5.27 10.26 -17.58
CA ASP A 12 5.07 11.02 -16.35
C ASP A 12 4.08 10.32 -15.41
N PHE A 13 3.86 10.93 -14.24
CA PHE A 13 2.88 10.47 -13.28
C PHE A 13 1.46 10.49 -13.85
N VAL A 14 0.69 9.49 -13.46
CA VAL A 14 -0.75 9.42 -13.70
C VAL A 14 -1.48 9.57 -12.38
N GLY A 15 -2.66 10.18 -12.40
CA GLY A 15 -3.47 10.33 -11.19
C GLY A 15 -4.91 10.70 -11.49
N HIS A 16 -5.82 10.22 -10.65
CA HIS A 16 -7.24 10.52 -10.75
C HIS A 16 -7.93 10.34 -9.40
N GLY A 17 -8.81 11.27 -9.02
CA GLY A 17 -9.79 11.10 -7.92
C GLY A 17 -9.26 11.18 -6.48
N LEU A 18 -7.94 11.16 -6.24
CA LEU A 18 -7.39 11.35 -4.90
C LEU A 18 -7.42 12.84 -4.51
N PRO A 19 -8.07 13.22 -3.39
CA PRO A 19 -8.02 14.60 -2.89
C PRO A 19 -6.58 15.02 -2.57
N GLY A 20 -6.26 16.30 -2.77
CA GLY A 20 -4.91 16.83 -2.46
C GLY A 20 -4.50 16.60 -1.00
N ALA A 21 -5.45 16.66 -0.05
CA ALA A 21 -5.21 16.38 1.36
C ALA A 21 -4.82 14.91 1.66
N VAL A 22 -5.13 13.98 0.76
CA VAL A 22 -4.69 12.58 0.81
C VAL A 22 -3.37 12.41 0.06
N LEU A 23 -3.31 12.94 -1.16
CA LEU A 23 -2.20 12.72 -2.08
C LEU A 23 -0.90 13.38 -1.59
N ALA A 24 -0.97 14.63 -1.12
CA ALA A 24 0.24 15.38 -0.73
C ALA A 24 1.03 14.72 0.42
N PRO A 25 0.42 14.32 1.57
CA PRO A 25 1.16 13.62 2.61
C PRO A 25 1.62 12.21 2.18
N TRP A 26 0.80 11.50 1.39
CA TRP A 26 1.15 10.18 0.86
C TRP A 26 2.40 10.23 -0.04
N ASP A 27 2.40 11.09 -1.05
CA ASP A 27 3.50 11.22 -2.00
C ASP A 27 4.78 11.72 -1.32
N ARG A 28 4.66 12.66 -0.38
CA ARG A 28 5.81 13.13 0.41
C ARG A 28 6.45 11.99 1.19
N TRP A 29 5.65 11.21 1.92
CA TRP A 29 6.17 10.08 2.69
C TRP A 29 6.80 9.04 1.77
N LEU A 30 6.09 8.63 0.72
CA LEU A 30 6.53 7.56 -0.16
C LEU A 30 7.81 7.94 -0.91
N SER A 31 7.91 9.18 -1.39
CA SER A 31 9.12 9.70 -2.05
C SER A 31 10.33 9.70 -1.12
N VAL A 32 10.16 10.13 0.14
CA VAL A 32 11.25 10.10 1.13
C VAL A 32 11.67 8.67 1.44
N ALA A 33 10.71 7.78 1.67
CA ALA A 33 10.97 6.40 2.04
C ALA A 33 11.66 5.61 0.90
N LEU A 34 11.23 5.80 -0.34
CA LEU A 34 11.86 5.19 -1.52
C LEU A 34 13.26 5.76 -1.78
N GLY A 35 13.46 7.07 -1.58
CA GLY A 35 14.77 7.70 -1.69
C GLY A 35 15.77 7.11 -0.68
N GLU A 36 15.35 6.93 0.56
CA GLU A 36 16.18 6.33 1.60
C GLU A 36 16.45 4.84 1.34
N ALA A 37 15.44 4.08 0.89
CA ALA A 37 15.60 2.68 0.50
C ALA A 37 16.59 2.53 -0.66
N GLY A 38 16.52 3.41 -1.68
CA GLY A 38 17.47 3.43 -2.80
C GLY A 38 18.90 3.69 -2.34
N ARG A 39 19.10 4.66 -1.43
CA ARG A 39 20.43 4.96 -0.87
C ARG A 39 21.00 3.79 -0.06
N ARG A 40 20.16 3.06 0.67
CA ARG A 40 20.57 1.93 1.53
C ARG A 40 20.82 0.64 0.76
N LEU A 41 20.02 0.36 -0.27
CA LEU A 41 20.13 -0.84 -1.10
C LEU A 41 21.19 -0.69 -2.19
N GLY A 42 21.54 0.54 -2.58
CA GLY A 42 22.59 0.80 -3.57
C GLY A 42 22.30 0.09 -4.90
N GLY A 43 23.24 -0.74 -5.36
CA GLY A 43 23.11 -1.48 -6.63
C GLY A 43 21.91 -2.43 -6.68
N GLU A 44 21.42 -2.92 -5.53
CA GLU A 44 20.28 -3.84 -5.46
C GLU A 44 18.92 -3.11 -5.51
N TRP A 45 18.90 -1.78 -5.48
CA TRP A 45 17.67 -0.98 -5.42
C TRP A 45 16.66 -1.32 -6.52
N GLN A 46 17.06 -1.21 -7.79
CA GLN A 46 16.16 -1.45 -8.91
C GLN A 46 15.64 -2.90 -8.98
N PRO A 47 16.51 -3.94 -8.90
CA PRO A 47 16.01 -5.31 -8.98
C PRO A 47 15.11 -5.67 -7.79
N LEU A 48 15.41 -5.20 -6.57
CA LEU A 48 14.56 -5.45 -5.41
C LEU A 48 13.22 -4.71 -5.52
N PHE A 49 13.23 -3.45 -5.93
CA PHE A 49 11.99 -2.70 -6.13
C PHE A 49 11.10 -3.37 -7.18
N ALA A 50 11.65 -3.76 -8.33
CA ALA A 50 10.89 -4.41 -9.41
C ALA A 50 10.30 -5.78 -9.02
N GLN A 51 10.93 -6.50 -8.08
CA GLN A 51 10.49 -7.81 -7.60
C GLN A 51 9.67 -7.75 -6.30
N ALA A 52 9.54 -6.57 -5.70
CA ALA A 52 8.79 -6.40 -4.47
C ALA A 52 7.30 -6.76 -4.69
N PRO A 53 6.59 -7.21 -3.64
CA PRO A 53 5.21 -7.59 -3.81
C PRO A 53 4.28 -6.38 -3.88
N VAL A 54 3.02 -6.65 -4.24
CA VAL A 54 1.94 -5.72 -3.95
C VAL A 54 1.76 -5.61 -2.44
N TRP A 55 1.75 -4.38 -1.95
CA TRP A 55 1.48 -4.06 -0.55
C TRP A 55 0.10 -3.45 -0.43
N ARG A 56 -0.77 -4.12 0.31
CA ARG A 56 -2.05 -3.58 0.74
C ARG A 56 -1.84 -2.79 2.02
N PHE A 57 -2.67 -1.79 2.25
CA PHE A 57 -2.58 -0.97 3.44
C PHE A 57 -3.95 -0.53 3.95
N ALA A 58 -3.99 -0.23 5.25
CA ALA A 58 -5.05 0.52 5.88
C ALA A 58 -4.43 1.58 6.80
N LEU A 59 -4.90 2.83 6.71
CA LEU A 59 -4.38 3.97 7.46
C LEU A 59 -5.49 4.52 8.36
N SER A 60 -5.17 4.76 9.62
CA SER A 60 -6.06 5.51 10.51
C SER A 60 -6.37 6.90 9.96
N ALA A 61 -7.54 7.43 10.34
CA ALA A 61 -7.88 8.81 10.11
C ALA A 61 -6.79 9.74 10.67
N GLY A 62 -6.44 10.79 9.93
CA GLY A 62 -5.40 11.76 10.31
C GLY A 62 -4.05 11.53 9.64
N LEU A 63 -3.69 10.29 9.26
CA LEU A 63 -2.40 10.02 8.63
C LEU A 63 -2.28 10.60 7.22
N CYS A 64 -3.29 10.35 6.38
CA CYS A 64 -3.37 10.86 5.02
C CYS A 64 -4.76 11.46 4.76
N GLY A 65 -5.13 12.48 5.53
CA GLY A 65 -6.44 13.12 5.47
C GLY A 65 -7.39 12.65 6.58
N ALA A 66 -8.60 13.22 6.61
CA ALA A 66 -9.50 13.11 7.77
C ALA A 66 -10.25 11.77 7.90
N ALA A 67 -10.30 10.95 6.84
CA ALA A 67 -10.97 9.66 6.86
C ALA A 67 -9.93 8.53 6.91
N PRO A 68 -10.25 7.37 7.53
CA PRO A 68 -9.42 6.19 7.38
C PRO A 68 -9.35 5.79 5.89
N LEU A 69 -8.21 5.25 5.47
CA LEU A 69 -7.98 4.85 4.10
C LEU A 69 -7.69 3.36 4.00
N VAL A 70 -8.06 2.75 2.88
CA VAL A 70 -7.62 1.43 2.48
C VAL A 70 -7.14 1.48 1.04
N GLY A 71 -6.16 0.67 0.70
CA GLY A 71 -5.63 0.65 -0.64
C GLY A 71 -4.53 -0.37 -0.84
N LEU A 72 -3.82 -0.19 -1.95
CA LEU A 72 -2.61 -0.92 -2.26
C LEU A 72 -1.65 -0.02 -3.01
N TRP A 73 -0.37 -0.34 -2.92
CA TRP A 73 0.62 0.08 -3.89
C TRP A 73 1.34 -1.14 -4.46
N MET A 74 1.70 -1.07 -5.73
CA MET A 74 2.50 -2.08 -6.41
C MET A 74 3.73 -1.44 -7.06
N PRO A 75 4.87 -2.14 -7.12
CA PRO A 75 6.01 -1.65 -7.87
C PRO A 75 5.67 -1.41 -9.32
N SER A 76 6.16 -0.28 -9.84
CA SER A 76 5.95 0.14 -11.22
C SER A 76 7.05 1.11 -11.64
N ALA A 77 7.12 1.41 -12.92
CA ALA A 77 8.02 2.41 -13.48
C ALA A 77 7.30 3.16 -14.61
N ASP A 78 7.79 4.35 -14.93
CA ASP A 78 7.36 5.02 -16.16
C ASP A 78 7.99 4.37 -17.40
N ARG A 79 7.62 4.88 -18.58
CA ARG A 79 8.08 4.42 -19.90
C ARG A 79 9.61 4.43 -20.07
N VAL A 80 10.34 5.24 -19.30
CA VAL A 80 11.80 5.31 -19.35
C VAL A 80 12.48 4.54 -18.22
N GLY A 81 11.71 3.81 -17.41
CA GLY A 81 12.22 2.91 -16.37
C GLY A 81 12.51 3.57 -15.03
N ARG A 82 12.04 4.81 -14.77
CA ARG A 82 12.24 5.43 -13.44
C ARG A 82 11.23 4.82 -12.44
N PRO A 83 11.69 4.14 -11.38
CA PRO A 83 10.81 3.44 -10.46
C PRO A 83 9.98 4.41 -9.64
N TYR A 84 8.68 4.14 -9.55
CA TYR A 84 7.78 4.74 -8.56
C TYR A 84 6.49 3.89 -8.49
N PRO A 85 5.96 3.59 -7.30
CA PRO A 85 4.77 2.77 -7.14
C PRO A 85 3.52 3.26 -7.88
N PHE A 86 2.69 2.33 -8.34
CA PHE A 86 1.30 2.65 -8.67
C PHE A 86 0.41 2.37 -7.46
N THR A 87 -0.34 3.38 -7.00
CA THR A 87 -1.18 3.31 -5.80
C THR A 87 -2.66 3.46 -6.16
N ILE A 88 -3.52 2.62 -5.59
CA ILE A 88 -4.98 2.82 -5.55
C ILE A 88 -5.38 2.98 -4.09
N ALA A 89 -6.17 4.01 -3.79
CA ALA A 89 -6.64 4.26 -2.43
C ALA A 89 -8.11 4.70 -2.39
N ALA A 90 -8.82 4.31 -1.34
CA ALA A 90 -10.19 4.71 -1.07
C ALA A 90 -10.39 5.05 0.41
N GLY A 91 -11.26 6.01 0.67
CA GLY A 91 -11.70 6.32 2.02
C GLY A 91 -12.70 5.30 2.53
N LEU A 92 -12.58 4.96 3.81
CA LEU A 92 -13.48 4.11 4.56
C LEU A 92 -14.47 4.95 5.39
N PRO A 93 -15.55 4.34 5.91
CA PRO A 93 -16.45 5.00 6.85
C PRO A 93 -15.71 5.58 8.06
N ALA A 94 -16.22 6.69 8.61
CA ALA A 94 -15.69 7.25 9.84
C ALA A 94 -15.81 6.25 11.00
N GLY A 95 -14.77 6.16 11.84
CA GLY A 95 -14.72 5.21 12.96
C GLY A 95 -14.48 3.75 12.55
N PHE A 96 -14.20 3.47 11.28
CA PHE A 96 -13.80 2.13 10.85
C PHE A 96 -12.49 1.72 11.53
N ASP A 97 -12.48 0.53 12.16
CA ASP A 97 -11.28 -0.05 12.75
C ASP A 97 -10.40 -0.66 11.66
N ILE A 98 -9.24 -0.07 11.41
CA ILE A 98 -8.32 -0.51 10.36
C ILE A 98 -7.81 -1.94 10.58
N ALA A 99 -7.86 -2.49 11.80
CA ALA A 99 -7.50 -3.88 12.08
C ALA A 99 -8.43 -4.87 11.37
N ASP A 100 -9.67 -4.47 11.05
CA ASP A 100 -10.62 -5.29 10.31
C ASP A 100 -10.38 -5.24 8.79
N ALA A 101 -9.63 -4.26 8.28
CA ALA A 101 -9.47 -4.02 6.84
C ALA A 101 -8.97 -5.25 6.04
N PRO A 102 -8.02 -6.08 6.53
CA PRO A 102 -7.58 -7.26 5.79
C PRO A 102 -8.70 -8.25 5.46
N ALA A 103 -9.68 -8.41 6.36
CA ALA A 103 -10.85 -9.26 6.14
C ALA A 103 -12.00 -8.50 5.48
N ALA A 104 -12.37 -7.34 6.01
CA ALA A 104 -13.54 -6.58 5.58
C ALA A 104 -13.42 -6.06 4.14
N CYS A 105 -12.20 -5.73 3.70
CA CYS A 105 -11.97 -5.16 2.37
C CYS A 105 -11.35 -6.15 1.38
N ALA A 106 -11.28 -7.45 1.73
CA ALA A 106 -10.56 -8.46 0.94
C ALA A 106 -11.05 -8.55 -0.52
N ALA A 107 -12.38 -8.61 -0.73
CA ALA A 107 -12.97 -8.72 -2.05
C ALA A 107 -12.70 -7.47 -2.92
N TRP A 108 -12.82 -6.28 -2.32
CA TRP A 108 -12.52 -5.03 -3.01
C TRP A 108 -11.04 -4.92 -3.36
N LEU A 109 -10.14 -5.27 -2.43
CA LEU A 109 -8.69 -5.24 -2.65
C LEU A 109 -8.23 -6.23 -3.73
N ALA A 110 -8.85 -7.41 -3.82
CA ALA A 110 -8.56 -8.36 -4.89
C ALA A 110 -8.89 -7.77 -6.27
N ARG A 111 -10.03 -7.09 -6.41
CA ARG A 111 -10.41 -6.39 -7.64
C ARG A 111 -9.53 -5.17 -7.93
N ALA A 112 -9.17 -4.42 -6.89
CA ALA A 112 -8.25 -3.29 -7.02
C ALA A 112 -6.86 -3.74 -7.48
N GLU A 113 -6.36 -4.87 -6.96
CA GLU A 113 -5.07 -5.43 -7.37
C GLU A 113 -5.09 -5.86 -8.83
N ALA A 114 -6.16 -6.52 -9.29
CA ALA A 114 -6.32 -6.88 -10.70
C ALA A 114 -6.29 -5.63 -11.60
N LEU A 115 -6.98 -4.56 -11.20
CA LEU A 115 -6.95 -3.27 -11.91
C LEU A 115 -5.54 -2.66 -11.94
N ALA A 116 -4.81 -2.69 -10.83
CA ALA A 116 -3.45 -2.17 -10.73
C ALA A 116 -2.47 -2.96 -11.61
N VAL A 117 -2.56 -4.30 -11.60
CA VAL A 117 -1.78 -5.19 -12.45
C VAL A 117 -2.02 -4.87 -13.92
N ASP A 118 -3.28 -4.71 -14.33
CA ASP A 118 -3.60 -4.33 -15.71
C ASP A 118 -3.06 -2.95 -16.08
N ALA A 119 -3.15 -1.97 -15.16
CA ALA A 119 -2.64 -0.61 -15.38
C ALA A 119 -1.11 -0.58 -15.55
N CYS A 120 -0.39 -1.50 -14.91
CA CYS A 120 1.07 -1.58 -14.95
C CYS A 120 1.61 -2.49 -16.07
N ARG A 121 0.77 -2.97 -17.00
CA ARG A 121 1.23 -3.68 -18.20
C ARG A 121 1.80 -2.71 -19.23
N ALA A 122 2.78 -3.17 -19.99
CA ALA A 122 3.24 -2.45 -21.18
C ALA A 122 2.06 -2.28 -22.17
N GLY A 123 1.82 -1.06 -22.61
CA GLY A 123 0.73 -0.74 -23.54
C GLY A 123 -0.68 -0.69 -22.94
N ALA A 124 -0.83 -0.65 -21.61
CA ALA A 124 -2.12 -0.50 -20.96
C ALA A 124 -2.86 0.78 -21.42
N ASP A 125 -4.19 0.69 -21.54
CA ASP A 125 -5.05 1.86 -21.76
C ASP A 125 -5.17 2.68 -20.46
N VAL A 126 -4.34 3.72 -20.38
CA VAL A 126 -4.30 4.64 -19.25
C VAL A 126 -5.50 5.61 -19.25
N GLU A 127 -6.01 6.00 -20.43
CA GLU A 127 -7.14 6.93 -20.53
C GLU A 127 -8.45 6.28 -20.07
N GLY A 128 -8.57 4.96 -20.23
CA GLY A 128 -9.69 4.19 -19.71
C GLY A 128 -9.64 3.91 -18.20
N LEU A 129 -8.52 4.16 -17.51
CA LEU A 129 -8.38 3.83 -16.08
C LEU A 129 -9.41 4.53 -15.18
N PRO A 130 -9.75 5.83 -15.35
CA PRO A 130 -10.81 6.46 -14.58
C PRO A 130 -12.15 5.75 -14.68
N ALA A 131 -12.55 5.30 -15.87
CA ALA A 131 -13.81 4.58 -16.07
C ALA A 131 -13.79 3.21 -15.38
N ARG A 132 -12.67 2.47 -15.50
CA ARG A 132 -12.47 1.19 -14.80
C ARG A 132 -12.46 1.35 -13.28
N LEU A 133 -11.88 2.45 -12.78
CA LEU A 133 -11.92 2.80 -11.37
C LEU A 133 -13.35 3.12 -10.90
N ALA A 134 -14.16 3.79 -11.72
CA ALA A 134 -15.56 4.03 -11.42
C ALA A 134 -16.36 2.71 -11.32
N ILE A 135 -16.09 1.74 -12.20
CA ILE A 135 -16.67 0.38 -12.14
C ILE A 135 -16.20 -0.38 -10.89
N LEU A 136 -14.93 -0.22 -10.50
CA LEU A 136 -14.41 -0.79 -9.26
C LEU A 136 -15.20 -0.28 -8.05
N GLY A 137 -15.60 1.00 -8.05
CA GLY A 137 -16.39 1.59 -6.99
C GLY A 137 -15.64 1.70 -5.66
N ARG A 138 -16.26 2.36 -4.68
CA ARG A 138 -15.71 2.45 -3.31
C ARG A 138 -15.79 1.09 -2.61
N PRO A 139 -14.89 0.80 -1.66
CA PRO A 139 -15.02 -0.39 -0.83
C PRO A 139 -16.34 -0.31 -0.05
N ASP A 140 -17.04 -1.44 0.00
CA ASP A 140 -18.15 -1.68 0.92
C ASP A 140 -17.65 -2.72 1.94
N PRO A 141 -17.18 -2.30 3.13
CA PRO A 141 -16.53 -3.22 4.06
C PRO A 141 -17.49 -4.29 4.57
N GLU A 142 -17.09 -5.54 4.39
CA GLU A 142 -17.86 -6.70 4.85
C GLU A 142 -17.76 -6.87 6.37
N ARG A 143 -18.79 -7.49 6.96
CA ARG A 143 -18.79 -7.79 8.40
C ARG A 143 -17.74 -8.85 8.72
N VAL A 144 -16.77 -8.50 9.56
CA VAL A 144 -15.77 -9.43 10.08
C VAL A 144 -16.35 -10.27 11.22
N GLY A 145 -16.27 -11.60 11.09
CA GLY A 145 -16.67 -12.54 12.13
C GLY A 145 -15.73 -12.49 13.34
N ALA A 146 -16.25 -12.79 14.54
CA ALA A 146 -15.51 -12.66 15.79
C ALA A 146 -14.18 -13.42 15.82
N ALA A 147 -14.14 -14.64 15.27
CA ALA A 147 -12.92 -15.44 15.21
C ALA A 147 -11.83 -14.81 14.32
N ALA A 148 -12.23 -14.28 13.15
CA ALA A 148 -11.31 -13.60 12.24
C ALA A 148 -10.77 -12.31 12.88
N ARG A 149 -11.64 -11.53 13.53
CA ARG A 149 -11.23 -10.31 14.27
C ARG A 149 -10.25 -10.63 15.40
N ALA A 150 -10.52 -11.68 16.19
CA ALA A 150 -9.62 -12.11 17.26
C ALA A 150 -8.24 -12.52 16.73
N LEU A 151 -8.19 -13.24 15.60
CA LEU A 151 -6.93 -13.60 14.96
C LEU A 151 -6.18 -12.36 14.45
N LEU A 152 -6.87 -11.45 13.75
CA LEU A 152 -6.27 -10.21 13.24
C LEU A 152 -5.74 -9.33 14.38
N GLY A 153 -6.47 -9.21 15.49
CA GLY A 153 -6.00 -8.48 16.67
C GLY A 153 -4.74 -9.08 17.28
N ARG A 154 -4.63 -10.42 17.31
CA ARG A 154 -3.40 -11.10 17.78
C ARG A 154 -2.21 -10.86 16.86
N LEU A 155 -2.44 -10.85 15.54
CA LEU A 155 -1.36 -10.68 14.55
C LEU A 155 -0.93 -9.21 14.39
N SER A 156 -1.83 -8.26 14.58
CA SER A 156 -1.56 -6.83 14.40
C SER A 156 -1.02 -6.14 15.65
N GLY A 157 -1.05 -6.82 16.80
CA GLY A 157 -0.73 -6.23 18.10
C GLY A 157 -1.81 -5.28 18.62
N PRO A 158 -1.54 -4.58 19.74
CA PRO A 158 -2.51 -3.67 20.33
C PRO A 158 -2.82 -2.50 19.40
N PRO A 159 -4.09 -2.05 19.31
CA PRO A 159 -4.46 -0.95 18.43
C PRO A 159 -3.82 0.36 18.91
N CYS A 160 -3.10 1.03 18.02
CA CYS A 160 -2.70 2.42 18.20
C CYS A 160 -3.67 3.31 17.41
N ALA A 161 -4.15 4.41 18.02
CA ALA A 161 -5.13 5.30 17.39
C ALA A 161 -4.64 5.84 16.03
N ASP A 162 -3.34 6.16 15.93
CA ASP A 162 -2.69 6.69 14.74
C ASP A 162 -1.86 5.61 14.01
N ALA A 163 -2.36 4.40 13.88
CA ALA A 163 -1.64 3.30 13.25
C ALA A 163 -1.78 3.26 11.72
N SER A 164 -0.82 2.60 11.08
CA SER A 164 -0.96 2.02 9.75
C SER A 164 -0.77 0.50 9.79
N LEU A 165 -1.57 -0.20 9.01
CA LEU A 165 -1.51 -1.63 8.81
C LEU A 165 -1.09 -1.92 7.38
N TRP A 166 -0.16 -2.85 7.18
CA TRP A 166 0.39 -3.22 5.88
C TRP A 166 0.41 -4.73 5.74
N TRP A 167 -0.01 -5.25 4.59
CA TRP A 167 0.05 -6.68 4.37
C TRP A 167 0.27 -7.06 2.92
N THR A 168 0.86 -8.23 2.74
CA THR A 168 1.20 -8.76 1.43
C THR A 168 1.06 -10.27 1.37
N ARG A 169 0.82 -10.77 0.16
CA ARG A 169 0.91 -12.20 -0.17
C ARG A 169 2.35 -12.66 -0.40
N GLY A 170 3.32 -11.74 -0.37
CA GLY A 170 4.73 -12.01 -0.65
C GLY A 170 5.03 -12.07 -2.15
N ALA A 171 6.29 -11.80 -2.48
CA ALA A 171 6.90 -11.93 -3.80
C ALA A 171 8.41 -11.65 -3.67
N GLY A 172 9.22 -12.17 -4.60
CA GLY A 172 10.66 -11.96 -4.57
C GLY A 172 11.27 -12.48 -3.26
N ARG A 173 11.93 -11.59 -2.51
CA ARG A 173 12.53 -11.90 -1.20
C ARG A 173 11.58 -11.72 0.00
N VAL A 174 10.38 -11.19 -0.24
CA VAL A 174 9.42 -10.85 0.81
C VAL A 174 8.43 -12.01 0.99
N ALA A 175 8.40 -12.59 2.19
CA ALA A 175 7.41 -13.58 2.59
C ALA A 175 6.01 -12.93 2.81
N PRO A 176 4.92 -13.71 2.77
CA PRO A 176 3.61 -13.24 3.21
C PRO A 176 3.71 -12.64 4.62
N SER A 177 3.24 -11.42 4.80
CA SER A 177 3.48 -10.64 6.03
C SER A 177 2.30 -9.73 6.37
N LEU A 178 2.11 -9.48 7.67
CA LEU A 178 1.23 -8.47 8.24
C LEU A 178 2.06 -7.62 9.19
N LEU A 179 2.05 -6.30 8.99
CA LEU A 179 2.85 -5.34 9.73
C LEU A 179 1.94 -4.24 10.28
N SER A 180 2.20 -3.84 11.52
CA SER A 180 1.54 -2.72 12.18
C SER A 180 2.60 -1.73 12.63
N CYS A 181 2.37 -0.43 12.43
CA CYS A 181 3.24 0.59 13.02
C CYS A 181 2.48 1.87 13.40
N PRO A 182 2.93 2.60 14.43
CA PRO A 182 2.46 3.96 14.68
C PRO A 182 2.89 4.88 13.54
N GLY A 183 1.94 5.66 13.01
CA GLY A 183 2.15 6.52 11.86
C GLY A 183 2.38 5.75 10.57
N LEU A 184 2.91 6.43 9.56
CA LEU A 184 3.47 5.78 8.37
C LEU A 184 4.88 5.25 8.69
N PRO A 185 5.33 4.14 8.07
CA PRO A 185 6.68 3.60 8.28
C PRO A 185 7.76 4.67 8.08
N ALA A 186 8.46 5.02 9.16
CA ALA A 186 9.50 6.04 9.15
C ALA A 186 10.91 5.45 9.00
N GLY A 187 11.88 6.30 8.64
CA GLY A 187 13.28 5.92 8.52
C GLY A 187 13.50 4.78 7.52
N PRO A 188 14.27 3.73 7.86
CA PRO A 188 14.58 2.65 6.92
C PRO A 188 13.46 1.62 6.75
N ARG A 189 12.37 1.67 7.53
CA ARG A 189 11.39 0.56 7.65
C ARG A 189 10.77 0.13 6.32
N LEU A 190 10.53 1.06 5.39
CA LEU A 190 10.01 0.71 4.06
C LEU A 190 11.02 -0.11 3.24
N THR A 191 12.31 -0.09 3.55
CA THR A 191 13.30 -0.90 2.83
C THR A 191 13.02 -2.40 2.98
N ALA A 192 12.49 -2.82 4.14
CA ALA A 192 12.08 -4.21 4.37
C ALA A 192 10.94 -4.66 3.46
N PHE A 193 10.15 -3.72 2.93
CA PHE A 193 9.07 -4.02 2.00
C PHE A 193 9.60 -4.54 0.65
N LEU A 194 10.90 -4.40 0.41
CA LEU A 194 11.59 -4.75 -0.83
C LEU A 194 12.47 -6.00 -0.67
N ASP A 195 13.16 -6.14 0.47
CA ASP A 195 14.13 -7.23 0.69
C ASP A 195 13.72 -8.25 1.77
N GLY A 196 12.64 -7.99 2.52
CA GLY A 196 12.16 -8.86 3.59
C GLY A 196 13.05 -8.89 4.84
N ALA A 197 14.07 -8.02 4.95
CA ALA A 197 14.99 -8.01 6.08
C ALA A 197 14.42 -7.19 7.25
N TRP A 198 13.36 -7.70 7.88
CA TRP A 198 12.57 -7.03 8.92
C TRP A 198 13.43 -6.46 10.07
N ASP A 199 14.19 -7.32 10.75
CA ASP A 199 15.03 -6.96 11.89
C ASP A 199 16.07 -5.89 11.52
N ARG A 200 16.69 -6.05 10.34
CA ARG A 200 17.71 -5.11 9.83
C ARG A 200 17.16 -3.69 9.70
N TRP A 201 15.89 -3.57 9.37
CA TRP A 201 15.23 -2.30 9.07
C TRP A 201 14.33 -1.81 10.21
N GLY A 202 14.44 -2.40 11.40
CA GLY A 202 13.80 -1.92 12.62
C GLY A 202 12.32 -2.27 12.73
N TRP A 203 11.95 -3.43 12.19
CA TRP A 203 10.72 -4.14 12.53
C TRP A 203 11.00 -5.16 13.62
N GLU A 204 10.00 -5.41 14.46
CA GLU A 204 10.05 -6.37 15.57
C GLU A 204 8.86 -7.32 15.41
N ASP A 205 9.07 -8.60 15.70
CA ASP A 205 8.00 -9.58 15.68
C ASP A 205 7.05 -9.36 16.85
N ALA A 206 5.74 -9.33 16.56
CA ALA A 206 4.71 -9.20 17.59
C ALA A 206 4.66 -10.40 18.58
N ALA A 207 5.39 -11.49 18.29
CA ALA A 207 5.47 -12.67 19.14
C ALA A 207 6.54 -12.60 20.24
N ASP A 208 7.47 -11.63 20.15
CA ASP A 208 8.58 -11.46 21.10
C ASP A 208 8.29 -10.40 22.19
N GLY A 209 7.04 -9.94 22.29
CA GLY A 209 6.57 -8.89 23.23
C GLY A 209 5.44 -9.32 24.16
#